data_AF-A0A317WQA5-F1
#
_entry.id   AF-A0A317WQA5-F1
#
_cell.length_a   1.000
_cell.length_b   1.000
_cell.length_c   1.000
_cell.angle_alpha   90.00
_cell.angle_beta   90.00
_cell.angle_gamma   90.00
#
_symmetry.space_group_name_H-M   'P 1'
#
loop_
_entity.id
_entity.type
_entity.pdbx_description
1 polymer ?
#
loop_
_entity_poly.entity_id
_entity_poly.type
_entity_poly.pdbx_seq_one_letter_code
_entity_poly.pdbx_strand_id
1 'polypeptide(L)'
;MSPFTLSNTPNITNYSSPADEYIALTSALNQLTPAEVDDAYSKLPLAEPESLEGEWDVHVIDTGHPAHALAADILPLVNTLYSEEGVDKVHEVKFHGTPGGLFVSDNQQNNRRFRYVNGNMVAGTNDYKPYYGDSGVLHFYLTRYDDE
;
A
#
# COMPACT_ATOMS: atom_id res chain seq x y z
N MET A 1 0.40 -41.01 -26.26
CA MET A 1 1.00 -39.66 -26.38
C MET A 1 0.16 -38.75 -25.50
N SER A 2 0.68 -38.39 -24.33
CA SER A 2 0.00 -37.46 -23.40
C SER A 2 0.83 -36.18 -23.35
N PRO A 3 0.25 -34.99 -23.51
CA PRO A 3 0.99 -33.75 -23.32
C PRO A 3 1.15 -33.51 -21.82
N PHE A 4 2.40 -33.37 -21.38
CA PHE A 4 2.72 -32.79 -20.08
C PHE A 4 2.33 -31.31 -20.11
N THR A 5 1.31 -30.92 -19.35
CA THR A 5 1.06 -29.52 -19.04
C THR A 5 2.07 -29.09 -17.99
N LEU A 6 2.99 -28.19 -18.35
CA LEU A 6 3.82 -27.48 -17.38
C LEU A 6 2.88 -26.63 -16.52
N SER A 7 2.61 -27.08 -15.29
CA SER A 7 2.09 -26.21 -14.25
C SER A 7 3.17 -25.18 -13.95
N ASN A 8 2.99 -23.95 -14.45
CA ASN A 8 3.81 -22.79 -14.09
C ASN A 8 3.50 -22.43 -12.63
N THR A 9 4.01 -23.23 -11.73
CA THR A 9 4.01 -22.95 -10.29
C THR A 9 5.00 -21.80 -10.09
N PRO A 10 4.63 -20.69 -9.45
CA PRO A 10 5.60 -19.64 -9.16
C PRO A 10 6.76 -20.27 -8.39
N ASN A 11 7.98 -19.99 -8.84
CA ASN A 11 9.18 -20.33 -8.09
C ASN A 11 8.96 -19.86 -6.66
N ILE A 12 9.02 -20.80 -5.71
CA ILE A 12 9.14 -20.49 -4.28
C ILE A 12 10.50 -19.81 -4.09
N THR A 13 10.55 -18.52 -4.38
CA THR A 13 11.62 -17.63 -3.96
C THR A 13 11.53 -17.63 -2.44
N ASN A 14 12.49 -18.28 -1.78
CA ASN A 14 12.66 -18.12 -0.33
C ASN A 14 13.06 -16.67 -0.07
N TYR A 15 12.09 -15.81 0.13
CA TYR A 15 12.31 -14.46 0.61
C TYR A 15 12.88 -14.53 2.03
N SER A 16 13.89 -13.71 2.32
CA SER A 16 14.53 -13.68 3.64
C SER A 16 13.61 -13.12 4.72
N SER A 17 12.55 -12.39 4.34
CA SER A 17 11.51 -11.85 5.21
C SER A 17 10.22 -11.52 4.43
N PRO A 18 9.07 -11.33 5.12
CA PRO A 18 7.85 -10.79 4.50
C PRO A 18 8.05 -9.43 3.83
N ALA A 19 8.96 -8.60 4.35
CA ALA A 19 9.31 -7.32 3.74
C ALA A 19 10.00 -7.52 2.39
N ASP A 20 10.94 -8.47 2.30
CA ASP A 20 11.63 -8.78 1.03
C ASP A 20 10.68 -9.36 -0.02
N GLU A 21 9.72 -10.19 0.42
CA GLU A 21 8.63 -10.70 -0.42
C GLU A 21 7.81 -9.55 -0.99
N TYR A 22 7.35 -8.63 -0.13
CA TYR A 22 6.54 -7.49 -0.56
C TYR A 22 7.32 -6.55 -1.50
N ILE A 23 8.58 -6.23 -1.19
CA ILE A 23 9.43 -5.39 -2.04
C ILE A 23 9.60 -6.01 -3.43
N ALA A 24 9.77 -7.34 -3.51
CA ALA A 24 9.88 -8.01 -4.80
C ALA A 24 8.62 -7.85 -5.66
N LEU A 25 7.43 -7.86 -5.04
CA LEU A 25 6.16 -7.61 -5.73
C LEU A 25 6.06 -6.16 -6.24
N THR A 26 6.55 -5.17 -5.49
CA THR A 26 6.54 -3.75 -5.95
C THR A 26 7.39 -3.52 -7.19
N SER A 27 8.36 -4.40 -7.45
CA SER A 27 9.24 -4.33 -8.62
C SER A 27 8.74 -5.15 -9.81
N ALA A 28 7.57 -5.77 -9.71
CA ALA A 28 6.98 -6.56 -10.78
C ALA A 28 6.57 -5.64 -11.95
N LEU A 29 7.03 -5.96 -13.15
CA LEU A 29 6.68 -5.22 -14.37
C LEU A 29 5.33 -5.65 -14.97
N ASN A 30 4.77 -6.75 -14.48
CA ASN A 30 3.52 -7.32 -14.95
C ASN A 30 2.44 -7.11 -13.89
N GLN A 31 1.18 -7.04 -14.34
CA GLN A 31 0.02 -7.05 -13.44
C GLN A 31 0.08 -8.29 -12.52
N LEU A 32 -0.06 -8.07 -11.22
CA LEU A 32 -0.11 -9.09 -10.18
C LEU A 32 -1.55 -9.51 -9.90
N THR A 33 -1.75 -10.69 -9.30
CA THR A 33 -3.08 -11.04 -8.80
C THR A 33 -3.33 -10.39 -7.43
N PRO A 34 -4.57 -9.95 -7.12
CA PRO A 34 -4.89 -9.40 -5.80
C PRO A 34 -4.52 -10.35 -4.66
N ALA A 35 -4.71 -11.65 -4.84
CA ALA A 35 -4.42 -12.67 -3.84
C ALA A 35 -2.93 -12.78 -3.48
N GLU A 36 -2.04 -12.63 -4.47
CA GLU A 36 -0.58 -12.65 -4.23
C GLU A 36 -0.14 -11.45 -3.39
N VAL A 37 -0.67 -10.26 -3.69
CA VAL A 37 -0.34 -9.04 -2.96
C VAL A 37 -0.97 -9.05 -1.57
N ASP A 38 -2.22 -9.53 -1.43
CA ASP A 38 -2.90 -9.69 -0.15
C ASP A 38 -2.16 -10.64 0.80
N ASP A 39 -1.67 -11.79 0.28
CA ASP A 39 -0.91 -12.76 1.08
C ASP A 39 0.37 -12.13 1.64
N ALA A 40 1.18 -11.49 0.79
CA ALA A 40 2.39 -10.80 1.21
C ALA A 40 2.09 -9.64 2.18
N TYR A 41 1.10 -8.81 1.87
CA TYR A 41 0.68 -7.67 2.70
C TYR A 41 0.23 -8.11 4.10
N SER A 42 -0.53 -9.21 4.19
CA SER A 42 -1.08 -9.71 5.46
C SER A 42 -0.02 -10.16 6.46
N LYS A 43 1.17 -10.55 5.97
CA LYS A 43 2.32 -10.97 6.77
C LYS A 43 3.11 -9.79 7.36
N LEU A 44 2.88 -8.56 6.87
CA LEU A 44 3.61 -7.39 7.32
C LEU A 44 3.11 -6.88 8.70
N PRO A 45 4.01 -6.38 9.56
CA PRO A 45 3.63 -5.74 10.81
C PRO A 45 2.84 -4.44 10.55
N LEU A 46 2.02 -4.03 11.50
CA LEU A 46 1.36 -2.72 11.45
C LEU A 46 2.39 -1.59 11.47
N ALA A 47 2.17 -0.54 10.68
CA ALA A 47 2.97 0.66 10.76
C ALA A 47 2.61 1.46 12.03
N GLU A 48 3.62 1.92 12.74
CA GLU A 48 3.43 2.88 13.84
C GLU A 48 3.12 4.26 13.26
N PRO A 49 2.18 5.03 13.83
CA PRO A 49 1.81 6.36 13.31
C PRO A 49 3.02 7.28 13.11
N GLU A 50 3.96 7.29 14.06
CA GLU A 50 5.21 8.06 13.99
C GLU A 50 6.06 7.70 12.76
N SER A 51 6.04 6.43 12.32
CA SER A 51 6.81 5.99 11.16
C SER A 51 6.29 6.54 9.83
N LEU A 52 5.03 7.01 9.80
CA LEU A 52 4.39 7.58 8.62
C LEU A 52 4.70 9.08 8.45
N GLU A 53 5.23 9.74 9.48
CA GLU A 53 5.43 11.19 9.47
C GLU A 53 6.52 11.62 8.48
N GLY A 54 6.22 12.63 7.66
CA GLY A 54 7.15 13.23 6.69
C GLY A 54 6.65 13.16 5.25
N GLU A 55 7.56 13.31 4.28
CA GLU A 55 7.20 13.39 2.86
C GLU A 55 7.47 12.08 2.10
N TRP A 56 6.53 11.73 1.21
CA TRP A 56 6.47 10.44 0.54
C TRP A 56 6.03 10.56 -0.91
N ASP A 57 6.62 9.74 -1.77
CA ASP A 57 6.05 9.41 -3.09
C ASP A 57 5.07 8.24 -2.95
N VAL A 58 3.95 8.31 -3.68
CA VAL A 58 2.90 7.30 -3.67
C VAL A 58 2.96 6.47 -4.95
N HIS A 59 2.94 5.15 -4.80
CA HIS A 59 2.98 4.20 -5.91
C HIS A 59 1.85 3.19 -5.79
N VAL A 60 1.26 2.81 -6.92
CA VAL A 60 0.14 1.86 -6.97
C VAL A 60 0.63 0.53 -7.51
N ILE A 61 0.28 -0.58 -6.84
CA ILE A 61 0.53 -1.91 -7.38
C ILE A 61 -0.58 -2.26 -8.36
N ASP A 62 -0.23 -2.63 -9.59
CA ASP A 62 -1.21 -3.05 -10.58
C ASP A 62 -1.71 -4.46 -10.28
N THR A 63 -2.88 -4.53 -9.64
CA THR A 63 -3.63 -5.77 -9.39
C THR A 63 -4.80 -5.95 -10.35
N GLY A 64 -4.94 -5.08 -11.37
CA GLY A 64 -6.12 -4.99 -12.22
C GLY A 64 -7.30 -4.26 -11.58
N HIS A 65 -7.11 -3.59 -10.43
CA HIS A 65 -8.15 -2.81 -9.77
C HIS A 65 -8.59 -1.63 -10.66
N PRO A 66 -9.90 -1.37 -10.86
CA PRO A 66 -10.37 -0.32 -11.77
C PRO A 66 -9.93 1.10 -11.37
N ALA A 67 -9.67 1.31 -10.08
CA ALA A 67 -9.09 2.56 -9.60
C ALA A 67 -7.63 2.76 -10.00
N HIS A 68 -6.89 1.74 -10.46
CA HIS A 68 -5.45 1.87 -10.79
C HIS A 68 -5.18 3.02 -11.77
N ALA A 69 -5.99 3.14 -12.83
CA ALA A 69 -5.89 4.19 -13.84
C ALA A 69 -6.14 5.61 -13.30
N LEU A 70 -6.81 5.72 -12.14
CA LEU A 70 -7.16 6.99 -11.52
C LEU A 70 -6.40 7.20 -10.18
N ALA A 71 -5.81 6.17 -9.61
CA ALA A 71 -5.23 6.19 -8.27
C ALA A 71 -3.96 7.02 -8.20
N ALA A 72 -3.17 7.10 -9.28
CA ALA A 72 -2.06 8.05 -9.35
C ALA A 72 -2.54 9.50 -9.18
N ASP A 73 -3.71 9.84 -9.73
CA ASP A 73 -4.31 11.18 -9.63
C ASP A 73 -5.17 11.37 -8.36
N ILE A 74 -5.74 10.29 -7.80
CA ILE A 74 -6.74 10.32 -6.72
C ILE A 74 -6.17 9.96 -5.35
N LEU A 75 -5.16 9.09 -5.23
CA LEU A 75 -4.57 8.74 -3.93
C LEU A 75 -4.10 9.97 -3.13
N PRO A 76 -3.45 10.96 -3.76
CA PRO A 76 -3.10 12.20 -3.07
C PRO A 76 -4.33 13.06 -2.68
N LEU A 77 -5.48 12.82 -3.31
CA LEU A 77 -6.75 13.48 -3.05
C LEU A 77 -7.63 12.72 -2.05
N VAL A 78 -7.23 11.54 -1.55
CA VAL A 78 -7.96 10.85 -0.48
C VAL A 78 -7.64 11.52 0.86
N ASN A 79 -8.23 12.70 1.01
CA ASN A 79 -8.34 13.41 2.25
C ASN A 79 -9.22 12.56 3.18
N THR A 80 -8.62 11.69 3.98
CA THR A 80 -9.35 11.09 5.10
C THR A 80 -9.26 12.04 6.28
N LEU A 81 -10.03 13.13 6.19
CA LEU A 81 -10.35 13.98 7.33
C LEU A 81 -11.12 13.14 8.34
N TYR A 82 -10.40 12.58 9.31
CA TYR A 82 -10.95 12.31 10.63
C TYR A 82 -9.96 12.85 11.66
N SER A 83 -9.96 14.16 11.84
CA SER A 83 -9.73 14.68 13.18
C SER A 83 -10.97 14.24 13.96
N GLU A 84 -10.93 13.07 14.59
CA GLU A 84 -11.91 12.77 15.62
C GLU A 84 -11.74 13.85 16.68
N GLU A 85 -12.79 14.60 17.02
CA GLU A 85 -12.72 15.52 18.15
C GLU A 85 -12.32 14.70 19.39
N GLY A 86 -11.09 14.92 19.90
CA GLY A 86 -10.54 14.19 21.04
C GLY A 86 -9.30 13.32 20.80
N VAL A 87 -8.65 13.37 19.62
CA VAL A 87 -7.29 12.80 19.46
C VAL A 87 -6.20 13.81 19.79
N ASP A 88 -5.40 13.50 20.82
CA ASP A 88 -4.33 14.36 21.34
C ASP A 88 -3.11 14.45 20.40
N LYS A 89 -2.95 13.51 19.45
CA LYS A 89 -1.83 13.46 18.50
C LYS A 89 -2.26 12.99 17.12
N VAL A 90 -1.78 13.70 16.10
CA VAL A 90 -1.92 13.38 14.67
C VAL A 90 -0.56 13.51 14.00
N HIS A 91 -0.22 12.56 13.14
CA HIS A 91 0.98 12.56 12.32
C HIS A 91 0.62 12.95 10.90
N GLU A 92 1.34 13.92 10.34
CA GLU A 92 1.14 14.38 8.98
C GLU A 92 2.01 13.56 8.00
N VAL A 93 1.34 12.90 7.06
CA VAL A 93 1.95 12.23 5.91
C VAL A 93 1.79 13.15 4.70
N LYS A 94 2.87 13.74 4.22
CA LYS A 94 2.88 14.63 3.05
C LYS A 94 3.12 13.82 1.79
N PHE A 95 2.36 14.12 0.75
CA PHE A 95 2.56 13.49 -0.56
C PHE A 95 3.30 14.46 -1.47
N HIS A 96 4.48 14.04 -1.92
CA HIS A 96 5.29 14.84 -2.81
C HIS A 96 4.53 15.16 -4.11
N GLY A 97 4.69 16.39 -4.62
CA GLY A 97 4.03 16.88 -5.83
C GLY A 97 2.53 17.17 -5.67
N THR A 98 1.93 16.98 -4.49
CA THR A 98 0.50 17.23 -4.25
C THR A 98 0.26 18.27 -3.16
N PRO A 99 -0.62 19.25 -3.37
CA PRO A 99 -1.14 20.08 -2.29
C PRO A 99 -2.01 19.24 -1.34
N GLY A 100 -1.44 18.78 -0.24
CA GLY A 100 -2.18 18.05 0.80
C GLY A 100 -1.34 17.09 1.60
N GLY A 101 -1.99 16.45 2.57
CA GLY A 101 -1.40 15.42 3.40
C GLY A 101 -2.49 14.59 4.08
N LEU A 102 -2.11 13.41 4.54
CA LEU A 102 -2.95 12.54 5.33
C LEU A 102 -2.60 12.73 6.82
N PHE A 103 -3.61 13.02 7.64
CA PHE A 103 -3.45 13.01 9.09
C PHE A 103 -3.79 11.64 9.64
N VAL A 104 -2.82 11.01 10.29
CA VAL A 104 -2.99 9.72 10.95
C VAL A 104 -2.98 9.93 12.46
N SER A 105 -4.11 9.65 13.09
CA SER A 105 -4.22 9.63 14.55
C SER A 105 -3.58 8.37 15.14
N ASP A 106 -3.18 8.45 16.41
CA ASP A 106 -2.76 7.27 17.18
C ASP A 106 -3.87 6.21 17.40
N ASN A 107 -5.12 6.53 17.05
CA ASN A 107 -6.21 5.57 17.11
C ASN A 107 -5.94 4.38 16.16
N GLN A 108 -5.77 3.21 16.79
CA GLN A 108 -5.45 1.92 16.17
C GLN A 108 -6.48 1.39 15.15
N GLN A 109 -7.60 2.07 14.93
CA GLN A 109 -8.54 1.68 13.87
C GLN A 109 -8.14 2.27 12.50
N ASN A 110 -7.56 3.46 12.47
CA ASN A 110 -7.24 4.18 11.23
C ASN A 110 -5.91 3.72 10.61
N ASN A 111 -4.96 3.26 11.45
CA ASN A 111 -3.65 2.80 10.99
C ASN A 111 -3.61 1.33 10.51
N ARG A 112 -4.70 0.56 10.66
CA ARG A 112 -4.72 -0.88 10.31
C ARG A 112 -4.45 -1.15 8.84
N ARG A 113 -4.70 -0.14 8.00
CA ARG A 113 -4.43 -0.19 6.56
C ARG A 113 -2.96 0.05 6.20
N PHE A 114 -2.14 0.51 7.13
CA PHE A 114 -0.71 0.75 6.91
C PHE A 114 0.12 -0.36 7.53
N ARG A 115 1.07 -0.87 6.74
CA ARG A 115 1.96 -1.94 7.14
C ARG A 115 3.40 -1.51 6.94
N TYR A 116 4.22 -1.74 7.95
CA TYR A 116 5.63 -1.41 7.90
C TYR A 116 6.37 -2.41 7.02
N VAL A 117 7.14 -1.90 6.05
CA VAL A 117 8.03 -2.72 5.22
C VAL A 117 9.47 -2.51 5.66
N ASN A 118 9.96 -1.27 5.64
CA ASN A 118 11.27 -0.88 6.16
C ASN A 118 11.32 0.64 6.44
N GLY A 119 12.47 1.17 6.84
CA GLY A 119 12.63 2.59 7.18
C GLY A 119 12.32 3.58 6.04
N ASN A 120 12.29 3.10 4.79
CA ASN A 120 12.04 3.92 3.60
C ASN A 120 10.75 3.55 2.87
N MET A 121 9.99 2.56 3.36
CA MET A 121 8.83 2.01 2.66
C MET A 121 7.71 1.60 3.61
N VAL A 122 6.48 1.99 3.25
CA VAL A 122 5.25 1.60 3.94
C VAL A 122 4.25 1.07 2.92
N ALA A 123 3.61 -0.05 3.21
CA ALA A 123 2.54 -0.61 2.40
C ALA A 123 1.17 -0.13 2.89
N GLY A 124 0.23 0.06 1.96
CA GLY A 124 -1.09 0.62 2.22
C GLY A 124 -2.18 -0.07 1.41
N THR A 125 -3.39 -0.15 1.99
CA THR A 125 -4.60 -0.56 1.27
C THR A 125 -5.68 0.50 1.34
N ASN A 126 -6.50 0.60 0.29
CA ASN A 126 -7.70 1.42 0.26
C ASN A 126 -8.84 0.63 -0.39
N ASP A 127 -9.98 0.56 0.27
CA ASP A 127 -11.13 -0.20 -0.21
C ASP A 127 -11.91 0.51 -1.32
N TYR A 128 -11.80 1.85 -1.43
CA TYR A 128 -12.54 2.71 -2.39
C TYR A 128 -14.00 2.29 -2.64
N LYS A 129 -14.63 1.66 -1.64
CA LYS A 129 -15.93 1.00 -1.76
C LYS A 129 -17.04 1.94 -2.26
N PRO A 130 -17.08 3.23 -1.89
CA PRO A 130 -18.08 4.17 -2.41
C PRO A 130 -18.02 4.39 -3.93
N TYR A 131 -16.87 4.16 -4.57
CA TYR A 131 -16.64 4.46 -5.99
C TYR A 131 -16.56 3.22 -6.87
N TYR A 132 -16.04 2.09 -6.35
CA TYR A 132 -15.81 0.88 -7.14
C TYR A 132 -16.50 -0.38 -6.59
N GLY A 133 -17.39 -0.24 -5.61
CA GLY A 133 -18.20 -1.35 -5.11
C GLY A 133 -17.34 -2.51 -4.57
N ASP A 134 -17.61 -3.74 -5.02
CA ASP A 134 -16.92 -4.96 -4.57
C ASP A 134 -15.67 -5.30 -5.41
N SER A 135 -15.00 -4.29 -5.98
CA SER A 135 -13.80 -4.48 -6.83
C SER A 135 -12.54 -4.92 -6.05
N GLY A 136 -12.66 -5.14 -4.75
CA GLY A 136 -11.57 -5.50 -3.86
C GLY A 136 -10.89 -4.27 -3.25
N VAL A 137 -9.64 -4.45 -2.83
CA VAL A 137 -8.82 -3.36 -2.27
C VAL A 137 -7.78 -2.93 -3.30
N LEU A 138 -7.53 -1.62 -3.35
CA LEU A 138 -6.38 -1.06 -4.02
C LEU A 138 -5.16 -1.18 -3.11
N HIS A 139 -4.10 -1.80 -3.64
CA HIS A 139 -2.80 -1.85 -2.99
C HIS A 139 -1.92 -0.70 -3.48
N PHE A 140 -1.29 -0.01 -2.53
CA PHE A 140 -0.33 1.05 -2.80
C PHE A 140 0.84 0.96 -1.82
N TYR A 141 1.93 1.64 -2.11
CA TYR A 141 3.04 1.79 -1.20
C TYR A 141 3.60 3.21 -1.25
N LEU A 142 4.18 3.62 -0.13
CA LEU A 142 4.84 4.89 0.05
C LEU A 142 6.35 4.65 0.06
N THR A 143 7.10 5.46 -0.65
CA THR A 143 8.56 5.55 -0.52
C THR A 143 8.94 6.93 -0.01
N ARG A 144 9.90 7.04 0.91
CA ARG A 144 10.34 8.36 1.37
C ARG A 144 10.78 9.19 0.17
N TYR A 145 10.32 10.43 0.15
CA TYR A 145 10.88 11.42 -0.75
C TYR A 145 12.28 11.80 -0.26
N ASP A 146 13.26 11.73 -1.15
CA ASP A 146 14.62 12.21 -0.91
C ASP A 146 14.87 13.39 -1.86
N ASP A 147 15.19 14.56 -1.30
CA ASP A 147 15.41 15.81 -2.03
C ASP A 147 16.86 15.88 -2.53
N GLU A 148 17.28 14.89 -3.33
CA GLU A 148 18.61 14.86 -3.96
C GLU A 148 18.69 15.74 -5.23
#